data_AF-A0AA41UJ61-F1
#
_entry.id   AF-A0AA41UJ61-F1
#
_cell.length_a   1.000
_cell.length_b   1.000
_cell.length_c   1.000
_cell.angle_alpha   90.00
_cell.angle_beta   90.00
_cell.angle_gamma   90.00
#
_symmetry.space_group_name_H-M   'P 1'
#
loop_
_entity.id
_entity.type
_entity.pdbx_description
1 polymer ?
#
loop_
_entity_poly.entity_id
_entity_poly.type
_entity_poly.pdbx_seq_one_letter_code
_entity_poly.pdbx_strand_id
1 'polypeptide(L)'
;MQTLQAARIVSFNCKAGVNSKAHHEDFRQGGVKMFFKVNLLGGMILLLCLTVVPLAGAEQGMKGAKNGESPLSLIVATPEEGFHLAIVLARKGVTETQPDKTVLKKLRPAYAHDPDSLIAASQVIAIHFQTIAAANNYWRDQR
;
A
#
# COMPACT_ATOMS: atom_id res chain seq x y z
N MET A 1 -45.59 2.06 -35.06
CA MET A 1 -45.68 0.73 -34.43
C MET A 1 -44.26 0.25 -34.13
N GLN A 2 -43.96 -0.01 -32.84
CA GLN A 2 -42.85 -0.82 -32.29
C GLN A 2 -41.42 -0.31 -32.56
N THR A 3 -40.62 0.22 -31.62
CA THR A 3 -40.12 -0.23 -30.30
C THR A 3 -39.58 -1.66 -30.25
N LEU A 4 -38.35 -1.77 -29.70
CA LEU A 4 -37.66 -2.95 -29.15
C LEU A 4 -36.93 -3.89 -30.12
N GLN A 5 -35.59 -3.84 -30.11
CA GLN A 5 -34.81 -4.95 -29.55
C GLN A 5 -33.37 -4.52 -29.23
N ALA A 6 -33.17 -4.25 -27.93
CA ALA A 6 -31.89 -4.42 -27.26
C ALA A 6 -31.57 -5.93 -27.10
N ALA A 7 -30.32 -6.23 -26.76
CA ALA A 7 -29.76 -7.53 -26.37
C ALA A 7 -29.01 -8.34 -27.44
N ARG A 8 -27.75 -7.96 -27.67
CA ARG A 8 -26.64 -8.90 -27.91
C ARG A 8 -25.59 -8.59 -26.84
N ILE A 9 -25.70 -9.15 -25.63
CA ILE A 9 -25.03 -10.40 -25.24
C ILE A 9 -23.65 -10.52 -25.91
N VAL A 10 -22.68 -9.75 -25.40
CA VAL A 10 -21.27 -10.12 -25.53
C VAL A 10 -20.95 -11.03 -24.35
N SER A 11 -21.18 -12.33 -24.56
CA SER A 11 -20.54 -13.38 -23.78
C SER A 11 -19.07 -13.39 -24.15
N PHE A 12 -18.22 -12.81 -23.32
CA PHE A 12 -16.77 -13.07 -23.37
C PHE A 12 -16.41 -13.99 -22.20
N ASN A 13 -16.53 -15.27 -22.48
CA ASN A 13 -16.01 -16.36 -21.68
C ASN A 13 -14.49 -16.42 -21.95
N CYS A 14 -13.67 -15.78 -21.11
CA CYS A 14 -12.21 -15.89 -21.19
C CYS A 14 -11.71 -16.75 -20.03
N LYS A 15 -11.84 -18.07 -20.21
CA LYS A 15 -11.16 -19.09 -19.41
C LYS A 15 -9.77 -19.29 -20.04
N ALA A 16 -8.77 -18.55 -19.58
CA ALA A 16 -7.37 -18.84 -19.89
C ALA A 16 -6.64 -19.20 -18.59
N GLY A 17 -6.66 -20.49 -18.26
CA GLY A 17 -5.69 -21.08 -17.36
C GLY A 17 -4.39 -21.29 -18.12
N VAL A 18 -3.35 -20.55 -17.74
CA VAL A 18 -1.97 -20.86 -18.15
C VAL A 18 -1.16 -21.05 -16.88
N ASN A 19 -0.94 -22.34 -16.59
CA ASN A 19 0.00 -22.83 -15.62
C ASN A 19 1.38 -22.76 -16.29
N SER A 20 2.21 -21.77 -15.92
CA SER A 20 3.59 -21.66 -16.41
C SER A 20 4.54 -21.73 -15.22
N LYS A 21 5.07 -22.93 -15.01
CA LYS A 21 6.26 -23.16 -14.20
C LYS A 21 7.48 -22.65 -14.99
N ALA A 22 8.17 -21.67 -14.44
CA ALA A 22 9.57 -21.32 -14.74
C ALA A 22 10.18 -21.04 -13.35
N HIS A 23 11.03 -21.88 -12.74
CA HIS A 23 12.39 -22.26 -13.11
C HIS A 23 13.24 -21.11 -13.64
N HIS A 24 14.40 -20.92 -13.00
CA HIS A 24 15.47 -19.92 -13.15
C HIS A 24 15.40 -18.80 -12.09
N GLU A 25 16.41 -18.51 -11.26
CA GLU A 25 17.76 -19.04 -11.05
C GLU A 25 18.20 -18.79 -9.60
N ASP A 26 19.08 -19.67 -9.10
CA ASP A 26 19.90 -19.49 -7.91
C ASP A 26 20.75 -18.21 -7.99
N PHE A 27 20.44 -17.19 -7.18
CA PHE A 27 21.43 -16.17 -6.81
C PHE A 27 22.06 -16.52 -5.46
N ARG A 28 23.06 -17.40 -5.54
CA ARG A 28 24.04 -17.64 -4.49
C ARG A 28 25.17 -16.64 -4.63
N GLN A 29 25.13 -15.55 -3.89
CA GLN A 29 26.30 -14.72 -3.55
C GLN A 29 26.07 -14.28 -2.09
N GLY A 30 26.93 -14.57 -1.11
CA GLY A 30 28.38 -14.55 -1.13
C GLY A 30 28.75 -13.71 0.09
N GLY A 31 29.11 -14.37 1.19
CA GLY A 31 29.31 -13.73 2.48
C GLY A 31 30.44 -12.70 2.48
N VAL A 32 30.21 -11.57 3.16
CA VAL A 32 31.26 -10.68 3.63
C VAL A 32 31.13 -10.61 5.16
N LYS A 33 31.71 -11.60 5.83
CA LYS A 33 32.00 -11.52 7.27
C LYS A 33 33.21 -10.61 7.44
N MET A 34 32.99 -9.30 7.53
CA MET A 34 34.03 -8.35 7.90
C MET A 34 34.20 -8.39 9.43
N PHE A 35 34.96 -9.38 9.90
CA PHE A 35 35.60 -9.36 11.21
C PHE A 35 36.66 -8.24 11.20
N PHE A 36 36.32 -7.05 11.72
CA PHE A 36 37.31 -5.98 11.94
C PHE A 36 37.29 -5.58 13.42
N LYS A 37 37.81 -6.46 14.26
CA LYS A 37 38.33 -6.11 15.59
C LYS A 37 39.75 -5.59 15.39
N VAL A 38 39.88 -4.28 15.22
CA VAL A 38 41.17 -3.57 15.31
C VAL A 38 41.07 -2.52 16.43
N ASN A 39 42.07 -2.61 17.29
CA ASN A 39 42.23 -1.99 18.60
C ASN A 39 42.12 -0.46 18.64
N LEU A 40 41.41 0.02 19.67
CA LEU A 40 41.94 0.81 20.79
C LEU A 40 43.12 1.77 20.49
N LEU A 41 42.83 2.93 19.90
CA LEU A 41 43.39 4.27 20.23
C LEU A 41 42.96 5.23 19.12
N GLY A 42 41.92 6.01 19.38
CA GLY A 42 41.37 6.97 18.41
C GLY A 42 40.16 7.69 18.98
N GLY A 43 40.19 7.95 20.29
CA GLY A 43 39.27 8.91 20.90
C GLY A 43 39.67 10.32 20.50
N MET A 44 38.71 11.24 20.60
CA MET A 44 38.87 12.70 20.46
C MET A 44 39.02 13.22 19.02
N ILE A 45 37.91 13.30 18.26
CA ILE A 45 37.65 14.37 17.26
C ILE A 45 36.22 14.39 16.67
N LEU A 46 35.30 13.50 17.07
CA LEU A 46 33.90 13.58 16.63
C LEU A 46 32.91 13.61 17.80
N LEU A 47 33.28 14.31 18.87
CA LEU A 47 32.43 14.58 20.04
C LEU A 47 32.12 16.08 20.20
N LEU A 48 32.15 16.86 19.10
CA LEU A 48 31.97 18.31 19.19
C LEU A 48 31.11 18.95 18.09
N CYS A 49 30.40 18.18 17.25
CA CYS A 49 29.59 18.76 16.15
C CYS A 49 28.10 18.37 16.09
N LEU A 50 27.54 17.66 17.07
CA LEU A 50 26.09 17.36 17.07
C LEU A 50 25.46 17.55 18.45
N THR A 51 25.76 18.67 19.09
CA THR A 51 24.87 19.19 20.13
C THR A 51 23.59 19.71 19.47
N VAL A 52 22.59 18.84 19.49
CA VAL A 52 21.15 19.17 19.63
C VAL A 52 20.60 20.14 18.58
N VAL A 53 20.33 19.62 17.38
CA VAL A 53 19.13 20.04 16.66
C VAL A 53 17.96 19.40 17.42
N PRO A 54 17.04 20.16 18.03
CA PRO A 54 15.75 19.59 18.36
C PRO A 54 15.08 19.38 17.00
N LEU A 55 15.25 18.18 16.45
CA LEU A 55 14.37 17.67 15.42
C LEU A 55 13.03 17.48 16.13
N ALA A 56 12.29 18.57 16.21
CA ALA A 56 10.89 18.56 16.56
C ALA A 56 10.28 17.46 15.71
N GLY A 57 9.91 16.36 16.38
CA GLY A 57 9.21 15.27 15.76
C GLY A 57 7.98 15.86 15.11
N ALA A 58 8.02 15.99 13.78
CA ALA A 58 6.82 15.84 13.00
C ALA A 58 6.44 14.36 13.12
N GLU A 59 5.95 13.98 14.29
CA GLU A 59 4.99 12.90 14.36
C GLU A 59 3.79 13.40 13.58
N GLN A 60 3.75 13.11 12.28
CA GLN A 60 2.49 13.07 11.56
C GLN A 60 1.72 11.87 12.10
N GLY A 61 1.25 12.01 13.33
CA GLY A 61 0.15 11.25 13.86
C GLY A 61 -1.04 11.60 13.01
N MET A 62 -1.26 10.83 11.95
CA MET A 62 -2.52 10.86 11.23
C MET A 62 -3.56 10.35 12.23
N LYS A 63 -4.17 11.31 12.95
CA LYS A 63 -5.33 11.07 13.80
C LYS A 63 -6.40 10.54 12.88
N GLY A 64 -6.50 9.20 12.81
CA GLY A 64 -7.58 8.50 12.14
C GLY A 64 -8.88 8.96 12.76
N ALA A 65 -9.52 9.94 12.13
CA ALA A 65 -10.84 10.40 12.45
C ALA A 65 -11.77 9.18 12.37
N LYS A 66 -12.17 8.69 13.54
CA LYS A 66 -13.22 7.70 13.67
C LYS A 66 -14.53 8.39 13.40
N ASN A 67 -15.01 8.29 12.18
CA ASN A 67 -16.43 8.49 11.88
C ASN A 67 -17.00 7.13 11.50
N GLY A 68 -17.75 6.55 12.44
CA GLY A 68 -18.61 5.42 12.16
C GLY A 68 -19.55 5.78 11.01
N GLU A 69 -19.71 4.84 10.08
CA GLU A 69 -20.67 4.87 8.97
C GLU A 69 -20.83 6.23 8.26
N SER A 70 -19.98 6.46 7.25
CA SER A 70 -20.33 7.36 6.15
C SER A 70 -20.88 6.54 4.98
N PRO A 71 -21.92 7.01 4.27
CA PRO A 71 -22.19 6.50 2.94
C PRO A 71 -20.89 6.59 2.13
N LEU A 72 -20.58 5.57 1.33
CA LEU A 72 -19.33 5.46 0.57
C LEU A 72 -19.21 6.65 -0.42
N SER A 73 -18.75 7.80 0.06
CA SER A 73 -18.45 8.97 -0.74
C SER A 73 -17.01 8.88 -1.23
N LEU A 74 -16.81 9.14 -2.51
CA LEU A 74 -15.48 9.27 -3.11
C LEU A 74 -15.00 10.72 -3.17
N ILE A 75 -15.81 11.68 -2.72
CA ILE A 75 -15.49 13.10 -2.74
C ILE A 75 -14.71 13.46 -1.46
N VAL A 76 -13.54 14.08 -1.64
CA VAL A 76 -12.60 14.46 -0.57
C VAL A 76 -11.99 15.82 -0.87
N ALA A 77 -11.65 16.57 0.17
CA ALA A 77 -11.19 17.96 -0.01
C ALA A 77 -9.76 18.02 -0.54
N THR A 78 -8.88 17.10 -0.11
CA THR A 78 -7.45 17.15 -0.44
C THR A 78 -6.93 15.84 -1.03
N PRO A 79 -5.81 15.87 -1.77
CA PRO A 79 -5.14 14.65 -2.26
C PRO A 79 -4.73 13.69 -1.13
N GLU A 80 -4.27 14.24 0.00
CA GLU A 80 -3.86 13.48 1.19
C GLU A 80 -5.03 12.66 1.76
N GLU A 81 -6.20 13.31 1.92
CA GLU A 81 -7.43 12.63 2.34
C GLU A 81 -7.87 11.56 1.33
N GLY A 82 -7.70 11.83 0.03
CA GLY A 82 -7.98 10.85 -1.02
C GLY A 82 -7.10 9.62 -0.95
N PHE A 83 -5.82 9.78 -0.63
CA PHE A 83 -4.92 8.65 -0.43
C PHE A 83 -5.29 7.84 0.81
N HIS A 84 -5.64 8.50 1.91
CA HIS A 84 -6.13 7.82 3.11
C HIS A 84 -7.43 7.04 2.84
N LEU A 85 -8.37 7.63 2.09
CA LEU A 85 -9.59 6.95 1.66
C LEU A 85 -9.28 5.71 0.81
N ALA A 86 -8.30 5.79 -0.11
CA ALA A 86 -7.87 4.66 -0.93
C ALA A 86 -7.38 3.48 -0.06
N ILE A 87 -6.59 3.76 0.98
CA ILE A 87 -6.12 2.75 1.95
C ILE A 87 -7.30 2.11 2.68
N VAL A 88 -8.27 2.91 3.13
CA VAL A 88 -9.46 2.40 3.84
C VAL A 88 -10.27 1.48 2.93
N LEU A 89 -10.51 1.86 1.68
CA LEU A 89 -11.23 1.05 0.70
C LEU A 89 -10.51 -0.28 0.41
N ALA A 90 -9.19 -0.24 0.20
CA ALA A 90 -8.38 -1.44 -0.02
C ALA A 90 -8.51 -2.43 1.16
N ARG A 91 -8.40 -1.92 2.39
CA ARG A 91 -8.54 -2.73 3.62
C ARG A 91 -9.97 -3.23 3.84
N LYS A 92 -10.97 -2.45 3.45
CA LYS A 92 -12.38 -2.84 3.54
C LYS A 92 -12.63 -4.06 2.65
N GLY A 93 -12.14 -4.09 1.41
CA GLY A 93 -12.27 -5.27 0.53
C GLY A 93 -11.76 -6.58 1.16
N VAL A 94 -10.62 -6.54 1.84
CA VAL A 94 -10.08 -7.72 2.57
C VAL A 94 -10.97 -8.11 3.77
N THR A 95 -11.53 -7.13 4.47
CA THR A 95 -12.39 -7.39 5.64
C THR A 95 -13.77 -7.91 5.23
N GLU A 96 -14.32 -7.44 4.09
CA GLU A 96 -15.58 -7.94 3.55
C GLU A 96 -15.45 -9.39 3.04
N THR A 97 -14.30 -9.75 2.46
CA THR A 97 -14.05 -11.12 1.98
C THR A 97 -13.74 -12.09 3.12
N GLN A 98 -13.06 -11.62 4.18
CA GLN A 98 -12.79 -12.38 5.39
C GLN A 98 -13.19 -11.60 6.65
N PRO A 99 -14.43 -11.80 7.15
CA PRO A 99 -14.92 -11.06 8.32
C PRO A 99 -14.29 -11.52 9.65
N ASP A 100 -13.71 -12.73 9.72
CA ASP A 100 -13.07 -13.24 10.93
C ASP A 100 -11.69 -12.58 11.17
N LYS A 101 -11.67 -11.68 12.15
CA LYS A 101 -10.46 -10.97 12.58
C LYS A 101 -9.38 -11.89 13.14
N THR A 102 -9.74 -13.06 13.68
CA THR A 102 -8.76 -14.02 14.19
C THR A 102 -7.98 -14.67 13.05
N VAL A 103 -8.66 -15.01 11.96
CA VAL A 103 -8.03 -15.52 10.73
C VAL A 103 -7.10 -14.47 10.13
N LEU A 104 -7.56 -13.21 9.99
CA LEU A 104 -6.73 -12.12 9.47
C LEU A 104 -5.45 -11.91 10.30
N LYS A 105 -5.55 -11.97 11.63
CA LYS A 105 -4.37 -11.85 12.52
C LYS A 105 -3.39 -13.00 12.31
N LYS A 106 -3.89 -14.23 12.13
CA LYS A 106 -3.04 -15.42 11.87
C LYS A 106 -2.34 -15.35 10.52
N LEU A 107 -2.97 -14.75 9.50
CA LEU A 107 -2.38 -14.60 8.17
C LEU A 107 -1.38 -13.45 8.08
N ARG A 108 -1.45 -12.46 8.98
CA ARG A 108 -0.61 -11.24 8.94
C ARG A 108 0.89 -11.49 8.81
N PRO A 109 1.51 -12.41 9.57
CA PRO A 109 2.95 -12.64 9.47
C PRO A 109 3.40 -13.09 8.07
N ALA A 110 2.54 -13.79 7.33
CA ALA A 110 2.86 -14.33 6.02
C ALA A 110 3.06 -13.23 4.97
N TYR A 111 2.18 -12.22 4.94
CA TYR A 111 2.26 -11.15 3.93
C TYR A 111 3.00 -9.89 4.43
N ALA A 112 3.16 -9.71 5.74
CA ALA A 112 3.79 -8.50 6.29
C ALA A 112 5.31 -8.44 6.08
N HIS A 113 5.96 -9.59 5.86
CA HIS A 113 7.41 -9.69 5.64
C HIS A 113 7.77 -10.09 4.21
N ASP A 114 6.77 -10.27 3.36
CA ASP A 114 6.94 -10.67 1.96
C ASP A 114 6.93 -9.42 1.06
N PRO A 115 8.05 -9.10 0.36
CA PRO A 115 8.13 -7.93 -0.50
C PRO A 115 7.08 -7.92 -1.61
N ASP A 116 6.78 -9.06 -2.21
CA ASP A 116 5.79 -9.18 -3.29
C ASP A 116 4.39 -8.83 -2.78
N SER A 117 4.04 -9.31 -1.59
CA SER A 117 2.80 -8.94 -0.90
C SER A 117 2.71 -7.45 -0.59
N LEU A 118 3.81 -6.81 -0.17
CA LEU A 118 3.83 -5.36 0.10
C LEU A 118 3.67 -4.53 -1.18
N ILE A 119 4.30 -4.96 -2.28
CA ILE A 119 4.14 -4.34 -3.60
C ILE A 119 2.69 -4.51 -4.09
N ALA A 120 2.12 -5.71 -3.96
CA ALA A 120 0.74 -5.98 -4.35
C ALA A 120 -0.25 -5.13 -3.55
N ALA A 121 -0.05 -4.96 -2.24
CA ALA A 121 -0.87 -4.08 -1.42
C ALA A 121 -0.80 -2.61 -1.90
N SER A 122 0.41 -2.14 -2.25
CA SER A 122 0.61 -0.81 -2.81
C SER A 122 -0.11 -0.62 -4.15
N GLN A 123 -0.07 -1.63 -5.03
CA GLN A 123 -0.78 -1.60 -6.31
C GLN A 123 -2.29 -1.44 -6.14
N VAL A 124 -2.91 -2.17 -5.20
CA VAL A 124 -4.35 -2.06 -4.93
C VAL A 124 -4.71 -0.64 -4.47
N ILE A 125 -3.89 -0.05 -3.59
CA ILE A 125 -4.08 1.33 -3.13
C ILE A 125 -3.98 2.31 -4.30
N ALA A 126 -3.00 2.14 -5.20
CA ALA A 126 -2.82 3.00 -6.37
C ALA A 126 -4.05 2.98 -7.29
N ILE A 127 -4.65 1.81 -7.52
CA ILE A 127 -5.87 1.67 -8.34
C ILE A 127 -7.07 2.40 -7.71
N HIS A 128 -7.26 2.27 -6.39
CA HIS A 128 -8.30 3.02 -5.70
C HIS A 128 -8.04 4.53 -5.73
N PHE A 129 -6.80 4.96 -5.52
CA PHE A 129 -6.42 6.36 -5.55
C PHE A 129 -6.64 6.97 -6.94
N GLN A 130 -6.33 6.25 -8.01
CA GLN A 130 -6.64 6.68 -9.38
C GLN A 130 -8.14 6.96 -9.56
N THR A 131 -8.99 6.10 -9.02
CA THR A 131 -10.45 6.25 -9.10
C THR A 131 -10.94 7.45 -8.29
N ILE A 132 -10.40 7.65 -7.08
CA ILE A 132 -10.73 8.79 -6.21
C ILE A 132 -10.23 10.10 -6.84
N ALA A 133 -9.01 10.14 -7.36
CA ALA A 133 -8.47 11.33 -8.02
C ALA A 133 -9.32 11.74 -9.23
N ALA A 134 -9.76 10.76 -10.04
CA ALA A 134 -10.67 11.02 -11.15
C ALA A 134 -12.03 11.57 -10.68
N ALA A 135 -12.58 11.02 -9.58
CA ALA A 135 -13.83 11.51 -8.98
C ALA A 135 -13.72 12.96 -8.46
N ASN A 136 -12.52 13.41 -8.08
CA ASN A 136 -12.24 14.75 -7.53
C ASN A 136 -11.60 15.71 -8.54
N ASN A 137 -11.69 15.43 -9.84
CA ASN A 137 -11.09 16.26 -10.90
C ASN A 137 -9.59 16.56 -10.66
N TYR A 138 -8.86 15.63 -10.04
CA TYR A 138 -7.45 15.78 -9.66
C TYR A 138 -7.12 17.04 -8.86
N TRP A 139 -8.10 17.61 -8.13
CA TRP A 139 -7.95 18.83 -7.33
C TRP A 139 -7.38 20.03 -8.10
N ARG A 140 -7.64 20.10 -9.42
CA ARG A 140 -7.08 21.14 -10.30
C ARG A 140 -7.52 22.55 -9.93
N ASP A 141 -8.71 22.66 -9.36
CA ASP A 141 -9.38 23.93 -9.07
C ASP A 141 -8.89 24.58 -7.75
N GLN A 142 -8.01 23.90 -7.00
CA GLN A 142 -7.46 24.38 -5.72
C GLN A 142 -6.04 24.96 -5.83
N ARG A 143 -5.54 25.24 -7.04
CA ARG A 143 -4.20 25.80 -7.28
C ARG A 143 -4.21 27.30 -7.49
#